data_AF-A0A3Q4GA65-F1
#
_entry.id   AF-A0A3Q4GA65-F1
#
_cell.length_a   1.000
_cell.length_b   1.000
_cell.length_c   1.000
_cell.angle_alpha   90.00
_cell.angle_beta   90.00
_cell.angle_gamma   90.00
#
_symmetry.space_group_name_H-M   'P 1'
#
loop_
_entity.id
_entity.type
_entity.pdbx_description
1 polymer ?
#
loop_
_entity_poly.entity_id
_entity_poly.type
_entity_poly.pdbx_seq_one_letter_code
_entity_poly.pdbx_strand_id
1 'polypeptide(L)' 'LFWQDNASSHTARVVQTFLNQEHIQTLPWLAFSPSMSLIEHA' A
#
# COMPACT_ATOMS: atom_id res chain seq x y z
N LEU A 1 4.56 10.23 -1.47
CA LEU A 1 4.94 8.81 -1.35
C LEU A 1 3.96 8.18 -0.37
N PHE A 2 3.16 7.22 -0.83
CA PHE A 2 2.04 6.65 -0.10
C PHE A 2 2.42 5.30 0.51
N TRP A 3 2.05 5.10 1.77
CA TRP A 3 2.26 3.87 2.52
C TRP A 3 0.94 3.11 2.63
N GLN A 4 0.93 1.86 2.17
CA GLN A 4 -0.17 0.90 2.34
C GLN A 4 0.41 -0.51 2.42
N ASP A 5 -0.36 -1.45 2.98
CA ASP A 5 -0.01 -2.87 2.95
C ASP A 5 -0.33 -3.50 1.58
N ASN A 6 0.00 -4.78 1.42
CA ASN A 6 -0.29 -5.55 0.21
C ASN A 6 -1.60 -6.33 0.30
N ALA A 7 -2.61 -5.86 1.05
CA ALA A 7 -3.91 -6.51 1.04
C ALA A 7 -4.47 -6.63 -0.39
N SER A 8 -5.27 -7.67 -0.65
CA SER A 8 -5.79 -7.93 -2.01
C SER A 8 -6.65 -6.78 -2.54
N SER A 9 -7.35 -6.06 -1.65
CA SER A 9 -8.10 -4.84 -1.97
C SER A 9 -7.19 -3.73 -2.51
N HIS A 10 -6.04 -3.50 -1.88
CA HIS A 10 -5.08 -2.44 -2.24
C HIS A 10 -4.28 -2.74 -3.51
N THR A 11 -4.13 -4.04 -3.82
CA THR A 11 -3.42 -4.51 -5.02
C THR A 11 -4.35 -4.84 -6.19
N ALA A 12 -5.67 -4.71 -6.00
CA ALA A 12 -6.65 -4.91 -7.06
C ALA A 12 -6.38 -4.00 -8.26
N ARG A 13 -6.63 -4.50 -9.47
CA ARG A 13 -6.36 -3.77 -10.73
C ARG A 13 -7.00 -2.37 -10.76
N VAL A 14 -8.23 -2.25 -10.26
CA VAL A 14 -8.94 -0.96 -10.22
C VAL A 14 -8.22 0.06 -9.33
N VAL A 15 -7.72 -0.38 -8.18
CA VAL A 15 -6.97 0.47 -7.24
C VAL A 15 -5.62 0.86 -7.83
N GLN A 16 -4.90 -0.08 -8.43
CA GLN A 16 -3.63 0.20 -9.09
C GLN A 16 -3.78 1.16 -10.28
N THR A 17 -4.88 1.04 -11.01
CA THR A 17 -5.19 1.96 -12.13
C THR A 17 -5.42 3.37 -11.61
N PHE A 18 -6.22 3.52 -10.56
CA PHE A 18 -6.46 4.80 -9.91
C PHE A 18 -5.16 5.43 -9.39
N LEU A 19 -4.35 4.67 -8.65
CA LEU A 19 -3.08 5.18 -8.09
C LEU A 19 -2.14 5.67 -9.19
N ASN A 20 -2.10 4.98 -10.34
CA ASN A 20 -1.30 5.41 -11.49
C ASN A 20 -1.87 6.69 -12.14
N GLN A 21 -3.18 6.77 -12.35
CA GLN A 21 -3.84 7.95 -12.92
C GLN A 21 -3.63 9.21 -12.08
N GLU A 22 -3.65 9.05 -10.75
CA GLU A 22 -3.43 10.13 -9.79
C GLU A 22 -1.94 10.40 -9.50
N HIS A 23 -1.02 9.71 -10.18
CA HIS A 23 0.43 9.84 -9.99
C HIS A 23 0.88 9.57 -8.53
N ILE A 24 0.16 8.70 -7.84
CA ILE A 24 0.44 8.33 -6.45
C ILE A 24 1.47 7.21 -6.44
N GLN A 25 2.70 7.54 -6.04
CA GLN A 25 3.76 6.55 -5.85
C GLN A 25 3.57 5.80 -4.53
N THR A 26 3.48 4.48 -4.60
CA THR A 26 3.41 3.57 -3.46
C THR A 26 4.79 3.05 -3.08
N LEU A 27 5.03 2.84 -1.78
CA LEU A 27 6.21 2.14 -1.32
C LEU A 27 6.01 0.61 -1.39
N PRO A 28 7.05 -0.16 -1.77
CA PRO A 28 6.98 -1.61 -1.72
C PRO A 28 6.90 -2.06 -0.26
N TRP A 29 5.80 -2.70 0.11
CA TRP A 29 5.64 -3.34 1.41
C TRP A 29 6.14 -4.79 1.36
N LEU A 30 6.97 -5.22 2.31
CA LEU A 30 7.35 -6.63 2.42
C LEU A 30 6.19 -7.41 3.05
N ALA A 31 5.76 -8.48 2.40
CA ALA A 31 4.69 -9.33 2.93
C ALA A 31 5.04 -9.82 4.36
N PHE A 32 4.06 -9.82 5.26
CA PHE A 32 4.18 -10.27 6.66
C PHE A 32 5.14 -9.46 7.55
N SER A 33 5.27 -8.15 7.31
CA SER A 33 5.97 -7.24 8.23
C SER A 33 5.01 -6.29 8.97
N PRO A 34 4.15 -6.78 9.88
CA PRO A 34 3.28 -5.90 10.69
C PRO A 34 4.11 -4.92 11.54
N SER A 35 5.34 -5.29 11.91
CA SER A 35 6.30 -4.43 12.62
C SER A 35 6.79 -3.21 11.82
N MET A 36 6.52 -3.13 10.50
CA MET A 36 6.85 -1.95 9.69
C MET A 36 5.75 -0.89 9.70
N SER A 37 4.57 -1.19 10.28
CA SER A 37 3.48 -0.22 10.35
C SER A 37 3.56 0.58 11.64
N LEU A 38 3.86 1.87 11.51
CA LEU A 38 3.84 2.81 12.64
C LEU A 38 2.42 3.00 13.21
N ILE A 39 1.38 2.55 12.50
CA ILE A 39 -0.03 2.74 12.87
C ILE A 39 -0.55 1.58 13.75
N GLU A 40 0.06 0.40 13.66
CA GLU A 40 -0.34 -0.79 14.45
C GLU A 40 0.13 -0.73 15.90
N HIS A 41 1.02 0.21 16.23
CA HIS A 41 1.63 0.36 17.57
C HIS A 41 1.09 1.59 18.35
N ALA A 42 -0.01 2.19 17.89
CA ALA A 42 -0.67 3.33 18.53
C ALA A 42 -1.58 2.93 19.70
#